data_AF-A0A7C0ZCR2-F1
#
_entry.id   AF-A0A7C0ZCR2-F1
#
_cell.length_a   1.000
_cell.length_b   1.000
_cell.length_c   1.000
_cell.angle_alpha   90.00
_cell.angle_beta   90.00
_cell.angle_gamma   90.00
#
_symmetry.space_group_name_H-M   'P 1'
#
loop_
_entity.id
_entity.type
_entity.pdbx_description
1 polymer ?
#
loop_
_entity_poly.entity_id
_entity_poly.type
_entity_poly.pdbx_seq_one_letter_code
_entity_poly.pdbx_strand_id
1 'polypeptide(L)' 'MSYLTHLECSKCGARHEADKVQTVCTRCGKPLFARYDLEAVKEALTKEDLVGRESTMYRYWELLPVKDRRNVVSL' A
#
# COMPACT_ATOMS: atom_id res chain seq x y z
N MET A 1 3.57 6.81 7.84
CA MET A 1 4.54 6.04 7.04
C MET A 1 3.74 4.97 6.28
N SER A 2 4.08 4.66 5.04
CA SER A 2 3.39 3.60 4.27
C SER A 2 3.83 2.22 4.77
N TYR A 3 2.88 1.29 4.96
CA TYR A 3 3.14 -0.10 5.34
C TYR A 3 3.10 -1.06 4.15
N LEU A 4 3.19 -0.55 2.93
CA LEU A 4 3.34 -1.37 1.73
C LEU A 4 4.69 -2.11 1.76
N THR A 5 4.66 -3.43 1.63
CA THR A 5 5.87 -4.27 1.70
C THR A 5 6.38 -4.70 0.34
N HIS A 6 5.48 -5.22 -0.51
CA HIS A 6 5.83 -5.76 -1.82
C HIS A 6 4.59 -5.91 -2.70
N LEU A 7 4.83 -6.25 -3.95
CA LEU A 7 3.81 -6.71 -4.88
C LEU A 7 3.88 -8.24 -5.01
N GLU A 8 2.74 -8.91 -5.04
CA GLU A 8 2.66 -10.37 -5.13
C GLU A 8 1.76 -10.79 -6.28
N CYS A 9 2.20 -11.77 -7.07
CA CYS A 9 1.38 -12.28 -8.17
C CYS A 9 0.13 -12.98 -7.65
N SER A 10 -1.03 -12.53 -8.15
CA SER A 10 -2.35 -13.07 -7.79
C SER A 10 -2.56 -14.54 -8.13
N LYS A 11 -1.73 -15.11 -9.02
CA LYS A 11 -1.81 -16.52 -9.45
C LYS A 11 -0.70 -17.40 -8.88
N CYS A 12 0.55 -16.96 -8.97
CA CYS A 12 1.70 -17.83 -8.66
C CYS A 12 2.45 -17.44 -7.38
N GLY A 13 2.03 -16.39 -6.68
CA GLY A 13 2.66 -15.95 -5.42
C GLY A 13 4.06 -15.34 -5.59
N ALA A 14 4.55 -15.14 -6.82
CA ALA A 14 5.85 -14.52 -7.05
C ALA A 14 5.89 -13.11 -6.47
N ARG A 15 6.96 -12.81 -5.71
CA ARG A 15 7.20 -11.51 -5.08
C ARG A 15 7.93 -10.56 -6.04
N HIS A 16 7.50 -9.31 -6.03
CA HIS A 16 8.01 -8.20 -6.82
C HIS A 16 8.24 -6.97 -5.92
N GLU A 17 9.26 -6.18 -6.24
CA GLU A 17 9.55 -4.92 -5.56
C GLU A 17 8.47 -3.88 -5.87
N ALA A 18 7.97 -3.20 -4.83
CA ALA A 18 6.89 -2.21 -4.93
C ALA A 18 7.38 -0.80 -5.25
N ASP A 19 8.67 -0.54 -5.09
CA ASP A 19 9.35 0.73 -5.40
C ASP A 19 9.95 0.77 -6.81
N LYS A 20 9.76 -0.30 -7.59
CA LYS A 20 10.06 -0.36 -9.01
C LYS A 20 8.77 -0.34 -9.82
N VAL A 21 8.83 0.23 -11.01
CA VAL A 21 7.71 0.15 -11.96
C VAL A 21 7.50 -1.30 -12.35
N GLN A 22 6.33 -1.84 -11.99
CA GLN A 22 5.89 -3.17 -12.39
C GLN A 22 4.69 -3.04 -13.33
N THR A 23 4.54 -4.00 -14.23
CA THR A 23 3.33 -4.16 -15.05
C THR A 23 2.58 -5.41 -14.61
N VAL A 24 3.01 -6.58 -15.10
CA VAL A 24 2.48 -7.89 -14.74
C VAL A 24 3.58 -8.75 -14.14
N CYS A 25 3.20 -9.89 -13.55
CA CYS A 25 4.16 -10.86 -13.05
C CYS A 25 5.11 -11.33 -14.17
N THR A 26 6.41 -11.15 -13.95
CA THR A 26 7.47 -11.56 -14.89
C THR A 26 7.55 -13.07 -15.10
N ARG A 27 6.95 -13.87 -14.22
CA ARG A 27 6.94 -15.34 -14.32
C ARG A 27 5.75 -15.90 -15.09
N CYS A 28 4.56 -15.30 -14.98
CA CYS A 28 3.33 -15.89 -15.52
C CYS A 28 2.35 -14.90 -16.17
N GLY A 29 2.72 -13.61 -16.26
CA GLY A 29 1.94 -12.57 -16.94
C GLY A 29 0.63 -12.17 -16.27
N LYS A 30 0.38 -12.58 -15.02
CA LYS A 30 -0.85 -12.26 -14.28
C LYS A 30 -0.69 -10.99 -13.41
N PRO A 31 -1.82 -10.34 -13.03
CA PRO A 31 -1.79 -9.13 -12.20
C PRO A 31 -1.05 -9.31 -10.88
N LEU A 32 -0.54 -8.19 -10.35
CA LEU A 32 0.13 -8.12 -9.07
C LEU A 32 -0.76 -7.42 -8.03
N PHE A 33 -0.81 -7.95 -6.82
CA PHE A 33 -1.51 -7.37 -5.67
C PHE A 33 -0.53 -6.66 -4.75
N ALA A 34 -0.94 -5.51 -4.23
CA ALA A 34 -0.22 -4.83 -3.16
C ALA A 34 -0.36 -5.60 -1.84
N ARG A 35 0.76 -5.90 -1.19
CA ARG A 35 0.83 -6.57 0.10
C ARG A 35 1.33 -5.63 1.17
N TYR A 36 0.67 -5.63 2.32
CA TYR A 36 0.94 -4.72 3.44
C TYR A 36 1.31 -5.51 4.68
N ASP A 37 2.10 -4.89 5.55
CA ASP A 37 2.33 -5.41 6.90
C ASP A 37 1.12 -5.06 7.78
N LEU A 38 0.11 -5.91 7.78
CA LEU A 38 -1.14 -5.66 8.48
C LEU A 38 -1.00 -5.77 10.00
N GLU A 39 -0.03 -6.53 10.50
CA GLU A 39 0.24 -6.59 11.93
C GLU A 39 0.83 -5.25 12.41
N ALA A 40 1.79 -4.69 11.69
CA ALA A 40 2.32 -3.37 12.00
C ALA A 40 1.25 -2.26 11.84
N VAL A 41 0.36 -2.35 10.85
CA VAL A 41 -0.77 -1.41 10.72
C VAL A 41 -1.69 -1.48 11.93
N LYS A 42 -2.02 -2.69 12.41
CA LYS A 42 -2.90 -2.89 13.56
C LYS A 42 -2.32 -2.27 14.83
N GLU A 43 -1.00 -2.27 14.98
CA GLU A 43 -0.32 -1.60 16.10
C GLU A 43 -0.28 -0.07 15.94
N ALA A 44 -0.23 0.43 14.71
CA ALA A 44 -0.02 1.85 14.41
C ALA A 44 -1.29 2.66 14.13
N LEU A 45 -2.43 2.01 13.86
CA LEU A 45 -3.67 2.67 13.48
C LEU A 45 -4.87 2.06 14.20
N THR A 46 -5.55 2.88 15.00
CA THR A 46 -6.84 2.56 15.60
C THR A 46 -7.99 3.21 14.83
N LYS A 47 -9.24 2.82 15.14
CA LYS A 47 -10.41 3.46 14.52
C LYS A 47 -10.59 4.89 15.04
N GLU A 48 -10.22 5.10 16.29
CA GLU A 48 -10.30 6.37 16.99
C GLU A 48 -9.34 7.40 16.38
N ASP A 49 -8.15 6.98 15.94
CA ASP A 49 -7.18 7.84 15.23
C ASP A 49 -7.73 8.41 13.91
N LEU A 50 -8.73 7.75 13.32
CA LEU A 50 -9.38 8.21 12.10
C LEU A 50 -10.42 9.30 12.37
N VAL A 51 -10.88 9.45 13.61
CA VAL A 51 -11.86 10.48 13.99
C VAL A 51 -11.19 11.84 13.90
N GLY A 52 -11.83 12.79 13.21
CA GLY A 52 -11.29 14.14 12.99
C GLY A 52 -10.25 14.25 11.87
N ARG A 53 -9.79 13.14 11.28
CA ARG A 53 -9.06 13.18 10.01
C ARG A 53 -10.00 13.64 8.89
N GLU A 54 -9.40 14.21 7.85
CA GLU A 54 -10.09 14.61 6.62
C GLU A 54 -10.91 13.46 6.02
N SER A 55 -12.04 13.79 5.38
CA SER A 55 -12.90 12.79 4.74
C SER A 55 -12.44 12.45 3.32
N THR A 56 -11.15 12.13 3.17
CA THR A 56 -10.52 11.77 1.89
C THR A 56 -9.82 10.42 2.01
N MET A 57 -9.32 9.85 0.90
CA MET A 57 -8.53 8.61 0.98
C MET A 57 -7.26 8.78 1.82
N TYR A 58 -6.70 10.00 1.89
CA TYR A 58 -5.45 10.30 2.60
C TYR A 58 -5.55 10.14 4.11
N ARG A 59 -6.77 10.01 4.66
CA ARG A 59 -6.97 9.63 6.06
C ARG A 59 -6.42 8.26 6.43
N TYR A 60 -6.24 7.36 5.44
CA TYR A 60 -5.68 6.01 5.61
C TYR A 60 -4.22 5.94 5.17
N TRP A 61 -3.43 6.98 5.47
CA TRP A 61 -2.06 7.16 4.99
C TRP A 61 -1.17 5.93 5.15
N GLU A 62 -1.36 5.20 6.25
CA GLU A 62 -0.67 3.97 6.61
C GLU A 62 -0.83 2.87 5.54
N LEU A 63 -1.98 2.83 4.87
CA LEU A 63 -2.33 1.85 3.83
C LEU A 63 -2.12 2.39 2.40
N LEU A 64 -1.69 3.64 2.24
CA LEU A 64 -1.42 4.21 0.92
C LEU A 64 0.05 3.97 0.53
N PRO A 65 0.36 3.83 -0.77
CA PRO A 65 1.72 3.53 -1.24
C PRO A 65 2.68 4.73 -1.16
N VAL A 66 2.20 5.91 -0.77
CA VAL A 66 2.98 7.15 -0.78
C VAL A 66 3.85 7.24 0.48
N LYS A 67 5.18 7.29 0.29
CA LYS A 67 6.14 7.31 1.41
C LYS A 67 6.28 8.68 2.07
N ASP A 68 6.15 9.77 1.30
CA ASP A 68 6.30 11.16 1.75
C ASP A 68 5.04 11.97 1.44
N ARG A 69 4.51 12.66 2.46
CA ARG A 69 3.31 13.49 2.35
C ARG A 69 3.45 14.62 1.34
N ARG A 70 4.67 15.09 1.06
CA ARG A 70 4.94 16.12 0.05
C ARG A 70 4.61 15.67 -1.38
N ASN A 71 4.52 14.36 -1.61
CA ASN A 71 4.18 13.78 -2.92
C ASN A 71 2.68 13.52 -3.09
N VAL A 72 1.85 14.00 -2.16
CA VAL A 72 0.38 13.93 -2.26
C VAL A 72 -0.10 14.85 -3.38
N VAL A 73 -0.93 14.30 -4.26
CA VAL A 73 -1.63 15.05 -5.31
C VAL A 73 -3.13 14.84 -5.12
N SER A 74 -3.89 15.93 -5.05
CA SER A 74 -5.35 15.94 -4.93
C SER A 74 -5.94 16.98 -5.89
N LEU A 75 -7.20 16.76 -6.30
CA LEU A 75 -7.96 17.65 -7.20
C LEU A 75 -8.87 18.59 -6.42
#